data_AF-A0AAW2CPZ4-F1
#
_entry.id   AF-A0AAW2CPZ4-F1
#
_cell.length_a   1.000
_cell.length_b   1.000
_cell.length_c   1.000
_cell.angle_alpha   90.00
_cell.angle_beta   90.00
_cell.angle_gamma   90.00
#
_symmetry.space_group_name_H-M   'P 1'
#
loop_
_entity.id
_entity.type
_entity.pdbx_description
1 polymer ?
#
loop_
_entity_poly.entity_id
_entity_poly.type
_entity_poly.pdbx_seq_one_letter_code
_entity_poly.pdbx_strand_id
1 'polypeptide(L)'
;MVGFGTSNLLLCWAIAFNLQLLQDLTDPNVFEDDEESDELARVLVDALVENNVLELLVQNLQWLNDSDPDEMAAVYITLTTVENLVEVKLAVAELVCERTKLLKWLLGKIMVREFDFWVVRLGFF
;
A
#
# COMPACT_ATOMS: atom_id res chain seq x y z
N MET A 1 4.22 -3.34 31.93
CA MET A 1 3.62 -4.63 31.57
C MET A 1 2.76 -4.40 30.35
N VAL A 2 3.28 -4.80 29.19
CA VAL A 2 2.74 -4.53 27.85
C VAL A 2 1.58 -5.49 27.61
N GLY A 3 0.36 -4.99 27.66
CA GLY A 3 -0.85 -5.72 27.29
C GLY A 3 -1.25 -5.38 25.84
N PHE A 4 -0.46 -5.84 24.87
CA PHE A 4 -0.85 -5.86 23.45
C PHE A 4 -1.04 -7.31 23.05
N GLY A 5 -2.25 -7.84 23.25
CA GLY A 5 -2.54 -9.23 22.96
C GLY A 5 -3.99 -9.36 22.48
N THR A 6 -4.16 -9.89 21.28
CA THR A 6 -5.41 -10.29 20.60
C THR A 6 -6.19 -9.24 19.79
N SER A 7 -6.33 -7.98 20.23
CA SER A 7 -7.14 -7.01 19.46
C SER A 7 -6.46 -6.50 18.18
N ASN A 8 -5.13 -6.33 18.19
CA ASN A 8 -4.39 -5.86 17.01
C ASN A 8 -4.22 -6.95 15.95
N LEU A 9 -4.16 -8.24 16.33
CA LEU A 9 -4.07 -9.33 15.37
C LEU A 9 -5.35 -9.46 14.56
N LEU A 10 -6.53 -9.35 15.20
CA LEU A 10 -7.80 -9.34 14.49
C LEU A 10 -7.93 -8.13 13.56
N LEU A 11 -7.40 -6.97 13.96
CA LEU A 11 -7.37 -5.77 13.13
C LEU A 11 -6.43 -5.95 11.92
N CYS A 12 -5.20 -6.44 12.13
CA CYS A 12 -4.25 -6.73 11.06
C CYS A 12 -4.79 -7.79 10.08
N TRP A 13 -5.44 -8.84 10.57
CA TRP A 13 -6.04 -9.86 9.72
C TRP A 13 -7.23 -9.33 8.92
N ALA A 14 -8.08 -8.50 9.53
CA ALA A 14 -9.18 -7.84 8.83
C ALA A 14 -8.65 -6.86 7.76
N ILE A 15 -7.60 -6.10 8.07
CA ILE A 15 -6.97 -5.19 7.11
C ILE A 15 -6.32 -5.97 5.97
N ALA A 16 -5.52 -7.00 6.27
CA ALA A 16 -4.86 -7.83 5.26
C ALA A 16 -5.87 -8.53 4.33
N PHE A 17 -6.98 -9.05 4.87
CA PHE A 17 -8.02 -9.67 4.04
C PHE A 17 -8.72 -8.67 3.11
N ASN A 18 -9.03 -7.46 3.59
CA ASN A 18 -9.62 -6.42 2.75
C ASN A 18 -8.64 -5.94 1.67
N LEU A 19 -7.34 -5.85 1.98
CA LEU A 19 -6.30 -5.47 1.03
C LEU A 19 -6.07 -6.55 -0.04
N GLN A 20 -6.06 -7.83 0.35
CA GLN A 20 -5.92 -8.94 -0.60
C GLN A 20 -7.08 -8.96 -1.60
N LEU A 21 -8.31 -8.79 -1.12
CA LEU A 21 -9.49 -8.71 -2.00
C LEU A 21 -9.38 -7.51 -2.96
N LEU A 22 -8.90 -6.36 -2.47
CA LEU A 22 -8.74 -5.18 -3.31
C LEU A 22 -7.64 -5.39 -4.36
N GLN A 23 -6.51 -6.01 -3.97
CA GLN A 23 -5.46 -6.39 -4.91
C GLN A 23 -6.01 -7.33 -6.00
N ASP A 24 -6.71 -8.39 -5.62
CA ASP A 24 -7.28 -9.37 -6.55
C ASP A 24 -8.28 -8.72 -7.52
N LEU A 25 -9.10 -7.76 -7.05
CA LEU A 25 -10.06 -7.03 -7.89
C LEU A 25 -9.42 -5.98 -8.79
N THR A 26 -8.22 -5.52 -8.45
CA THR A 26 -7.49 -4.51 -9.23
C THR A 26 -6.35 -5.16 -10.04
N ASP A 27 -6.24 -6.48 -10.06
CA ASP A 27 -5.14 -7.17 -10.73
C ASP A 27 -5.20 -6.92 -12.26
N PRO A 28 -4.09 -6.49 -12.90
CA PRO A 28 -4.07 -6.23 -14.34
C PRO A 28 -4.44 -7.45 -15.18
N ASN A 29 -4.19 -8.67 -14.70
CA ASN A 29 -4.52 -9.92 -15.40
C ASN A 29 -6.02 -10.24 -15.37
N VAL A 30 -6.83 -9.58 -14.53
CA VAL A 30 -8.29 -9.77 -14.52
C VAL A 30 -8.95 -9.11 -15.72
N PHE A 31 -8.30 -8.12 -16.33
CA PHE A 31 -8.89 -7.30 -17.39
C PHE A 31 -8.37 -7.62 -18.80
N GLU A 32 -7.51 -8.64 -18.97
CA GLU A 32 -6.81 -8.93 -20.23
C GLU A 32 -7.69 -9.43 -21.40
N ASP A 33 -8.93 -9.88 -21.15
CA ASP A 33 -9.68 -10.67 -22.13
C ASP A 33 -10.75 -9.91 -22.96
N ASP A 34 -11.13 -8.67 -22.66
CA ASP A 34 -12.18 -7.93 -23.42
C ASP A 34 -12.04 -6.38 -23.37
N GLU A 35 -12.28 -5.68 -24.49
CA GLU A 35 -12.28 -4.19 -24.56
C GLU A 35 -13.31 -3.54 -23.61
N GLU A 36 -14.38 -4.27 -23.24
CA GLU A 36 -15.40 -3.83 -22.27
C GLU A 36 -14.87 -3.90 -20.81
N SER A 37 -13.86 -4.73 -20.58
CA SER A 37 -13.21 -4.95 -19.28
C SER A 37 -12.40 -3.72 -18.84
N ASP A 38 -11.73 -3.04 -19.78
CA ASP A 38 -10.98 -1.82 -19.52
C ASP A 38 -11.87 -0.65 -19.06
N GLU A 39 -13.10 -0.57 -19.57
CA GLU A 39 -14.06 0.46 -19.17
C GLU A 39 -14.58 0.17 -17.74
N LEU A 40 -14.86 -1.09 -17.43
CA LEU A 40 -15.21 -1.52 -16.08
C LEU A 40 -14.08 -1.30 -15.07
N ALA A 41 -12.83 -1.55 -15.45
CA ALA A 41 -11.65 -1.27 -14.63
C ALA A 41 -11.56 0.21 -14.27
N ARG A 42 -11.78 1.10 -15.25
CA ARG A 42 -11.78 2.56 -15.02
C ARG A 42 -12.90 3.00 -14.09
N VAL A 43 -14.11 2.46 -14.26
CA VAL A 43 -15.25 2.76 -13.38
C VAL A 43 -14.97 2.28 -11.95
N LEU A 44 -14.38 1.10 -11.79
CA LEU A 44 -13.98 0.58 -10.48
C LEU A 44 -12.93 1.49 -9.82
N VAL A 45 -11.90 1.90 -10.56
CA VAL A 45 -10.86 2.82 -10.06
C VAL A 45 -11.48 4.15 -9.65
N ASP A 46 -12.38 4.71 -10.46
CA ASP A 46 -13.04 5.99 -10.13
C ASP A 46 -13.91 5.86 -8.88
N ALA A 47 -14.67 4.78 -8.74
CA ALA A 47 -15.42 4.49 -7.51
C ALA A 47 -14.50 4.34 -6.29
N LEU A 48 -13.35 3.67 -6.43
CA LEU A 48 -12.37 3.49 -5.36
C LEU A 48 -11.72 4.84 -4.95
N VAL A 49 -11.38 5.68 -5.92
CA VAL A 49 -10.82 7.01 -5.70
C VAL A 49 -11.84 7.94 -5.02
N GLU A 50 -13.11 7.88 -5.42
CA GLU A 50 -14.21 8.61 -4.79
C GLU A 50 -14.44 8.17 -3.33
N ASN A 51 -14.15 6.90 -3.00
CA ASN A 51 -14.24 6.36 -1.65
C ASN A 51 -12.96 6.55 -0.81
N ASN A 52 -12.06 7.44 -1.23
CA ASN A 52 -10.81 7.76 -0.53
C ASN A 52 -9.91 6.54 -0.26
N VAL A 53 -9.92 5.53 -1.16
CA VAL A 53 -9.10 4.32 -1.00
C VAL A 53 -7.62 4.66 -0.76
N LEU A 54 -7.10 5.67 -1.47
CA LEU A 54 -5.69 6.08 -1.39
C LEU A 54 -5.30 6.56 0.01
N GLU A 55 -6.18 7.31 0.67
CA GLU A 55 -5.94 7.81 2.01
C GLU A 55 -5.99 6.68 3.03
N LEU A 56 -6.90 5.72 2.85
CA LEU A 56 -7.03 4.53 3.69
C LEU A 56 -5.82 3.59 3.55
N LEU A 57 -5.32 3.38 2.32
CA LEU A 57 -4.10 2.60 2.07
C LEU A 57 -2.89 3.23 2.76
N VAL A 58 -2.72 4.55 2.65
CA VAL A 58 -1.60 5.25 3.31
C VAL A 58 -1.76 5.31 4.83
N GLN A 59 -2.98 5.42 5.34
CA GLN A 59 -3.23 5.28 6.76
C GLN A 59 -2.83 3.89 7.25
N ASN A 60 -3.22 2.83 6.55
CA ASN A 60 -2.83 1.46 6.89
C ASN A 60 -1.29 1.29 6.93
N LEU A 61 -0.56 1.83 5.96
CA LEU A 61 0.91 1.80 5.93
C LEU A 61 1.58 2.48 7.14
N GLN A 62 0.91 3.41 7.84
CA GLN A 62 1.46 4.06 9.03
C GLN A 62 1.46 3.15 10.26
N TRP A 63 0.60 2.13 10.29
CA TRP A 63 0.50 1.19 11.42
C TRP A 63 1.41 -0.03 11.25
N LEU A 64 1.85 -0.32 10.02
CA LEU A 64 2.65 -1.50 9.68
C LEU A 64 4.14 -1.27 9.96
N ASN A 65 4.78 -2.25 10.57
CA ASN A 65 6.18 -2.24 10.93
C ASN A 65 6.99 -3.28 10.12
N ASP A 66 8.25 -2.97 9.82
CA ASP A 66 9.11 -3.83 8.98
C ASP A 66 9.73 -4.99 9.78
N SER A 67 9.47 -5.05 11.08
CA SER A 67 10.04 -6.08 11.97
C SER A 67 9.29 -7.42 11.88
N ASP A 68 8.04 -7.40 11.42
CA ASP A 68 7.19 -8.58 11.32
C ASP A 68 7.02 -8.97 9.83
N PRO A 69 7.35 -10.22 9.44
CA PRO A 69 7.17 -10.69 8.07
C PRO A 69 5.71 -10.62 7.58
N ASP A 70 4.72 -10.79 8.46
CA ASP A 70 3.31 -10.72 8.08
C ASP A 70 2.88 -9.26 7.81
N GLU A 71 3.39 -8.31 8.59
CA GLU A 71 3.16 -6.88 8.37
C GLU A 71 3.88 -6.38 7.11
N MET A 72 5.08 -6.91 6.83
CA MET A 72 5.81 -6.63 5.60
C MET A 72 5.07 -7.13 4.36
N ALA A 73 4.42 -8.30 4.43
CA ALA A 73 3.56 -8.79 3.36
C ALA A 73 2.37 -7.84 3.12
N ALA A 74 1.75 -7.33 4.19
CA ALA A 74 0.67 -6.34 4.07
C ALA A 74 1.13 -5.01 3.44
N VAL A 75 2.35 -4.55 3.75
CA VAL A 75 2.96 -3.38 3.08
C VAL A 75 3.11 -3.64 1.59
N TYR A 76 3.62 -4.81 1.21
CA TYR A 76 3.82 -5.18 -0.19
C TYR A 76 2.48 -5.20 -0.94
N ILE A 77 1.48 -5.89 -0.41
CA ILE A 77 0.12 -5.93 -0.98
C ILE A 77 -0.42 -4.51 -1.20
N THR A 78 -0.28 -3.64 -0.19
CA THR A 78 -0.77 -2.26 -0.27
C THR A 78 -0.09 -1.48 -1.41
N LEU A 79 1.24 -1.64 -1.57
CA LEU A 79 1.97 -0.98 -2.65
C LEU A 79 1.59 -1.53 -4.02
N THR A 80 1.42 -2.85 -4.14
CA THR A 80 0.94 -3.48 -5.38
C THR A 80 -0.45 -2.99 -5.76
N THR A 81 -1.37 -2.85 -4.80
CA THR A 81 -2.69 -2.27 -5.07
C THR A 81 -2.57 -0.84 -5.62
N VAL A 82 -1.68 0.00 -5.06
CA VAL A 82 -1.47 1.36 -5.58
C VAL A 82 -0.88 1.34 -7.00
N GLU A 83 0.07 0.45 -7.28
CA GLU A 83 0.65 0.27 -8.60
C GLU A 83 -0.43 -0.10 -9.64
N ASN A 84 -1.25 -1.09 -9.32
CA ASN A 84 -2.35 -1.53 -10.17
C ASN A 84 -3.34 -0.38 -10.48
N LEU A 85 -3.69 0.45 -9.49
CA LEU A 85 -4.56 1.61 -9.70
C LEU A 85 -3.94 2.65 -10.65
N VAL A 86 -2.62 2.84 -10.56
CA VAL A 86 -1.88 3.77 -11.43
C VAL A 86 -1.74 3.21 -12.85
N GLU A 87 -1.60 1.90 -13.01
CA GLU A 87 -1.53 1.22 -14.30
C GLU A 87 -2.84 1.41 -15.09
N VAL A 88 -3.99 1.24 -14.45
CA VAL A 88 -5.31 1.44 -15.08
C VAL A 88 -5.55 2.93 -15.41
N LYS A 89 -5.13 3.85 -14.53
CA LYS A 89 -5.34 5.29 -14.73
C LYS A 89 -4.18 6.12 -14.18
N LEU A 90 -3.35 6.65 -15.09
CA LEU A 90 -2.19 7.49 -14.72
C LEU A 90 -2.57 8.72 -13.89
N ALA A 91 -3.77 9.28 -14.06
CA ALA A 91 -4.25 10.41 -13.25
C ALA A 91 -4.33 10.09 -11.74
N VAL A 92 -4.44 8.80 -11.37
CA VAL A 92 -4.38 8.37 -9.98
C VAL A 92 -3.01 8.67 -9.37
N ALA A 93 -1.93 8.61 -10.15
CA ALA A 93 -0.58 8.94 -9.65
C ALA A 93 -0.49 10.38 -9.15
N GLU A 94 -1.10 11.33 -9.86
CA GLU A 94 -1.18 12.74 -9.44
C GLU A 94 -1.98 12.86 -8.14
N LEU A 95 -3.13 12.18 -8.06
CA LEU A 95 -3.97 12.18 -6.85
C LEU A 95 -3.29 11.55 -5.64
N VAL A 96 -2.49 10.48 -5.84
CA VAL A 96 -1.69 9.86 -4.77
C VAL A 96 -0.69 10.88 -4.22
N CYS A 97 -0.05 11.66 -5.10
CA CYS A 97 0.93 12.67 -4.70
C CYS A 97 0.30 13.87 -4.00
N GLU A 98 -0.89 14.30 -4.43
CA GLU A 98 -1.59 15.47 -3.87
C GLU A 98 -2.32 15.16 -2.56
N ARG A 99 -3.02 14.03 -2.50
CA ARG A 99 -3.93 13.71 -1.38
C ARG A 99 -3.26 12.90 -0.28
N THR A 100 -2.15 12.23 -0.58
CA THR A 100 -1.54 11.31 0.38
C THR A 100 -0.10 11.68 0.71
N LYS A 101 0.42 11.08 1.79
CA LYS A 101 1.82 11.20 2.20
C LYS A 101 2.66 9.99 1.75
N LEU A 102 2.21 9.23 0.75
CA LEU A 102 2.87 8.00 0.31
C LEU A 102 4.34 8.24 -0.08
N LEU A 103 4.62 9.23 -0.93
CA LEU A 103 5.99 9.58 -1.33
C LEU A 103 6.86 9.98 -0.13
N LYS A 104 6.30 10.75 0.81
CA LYS A 104 7.01 11.13 2.03
C LYS A 104 7.31 9.92 2.92
N TRP A 105 6.38 8.96 2.99
CA TRP A 105 6.56 7.71 3.73
C TRP A 105 7.64 6.83 3.09
N LEU A 106 7.59 6.66 1.75
CA LEU A 106 8.60 5.92 0.98
C LEU A 106 10.01 6.53 1.14
N LEU A 107 10.12 7.85 1.02
CA LEU A 107 11.38 8.56 1.26
C LEU A 107 11.91 8.33 2.67
N GLY A 108 11.03 8.34 3.68
CA GLY A 108 11.40 8.02 5.07
C GLY A 108 11.99 6.62 5.21
N LYS A 109 11.40 5.61 4.55
CA LYS A 109 11.88 4.22 4.59
C LYS A 109 13.20 4.02 3.85
N ILE A 110 13.36 4.64 2.68
CA ILE A 110 14.58 4.49 1.86
C ILE A 110 15.76 5.21 2.52
N MET A 111 15.55 6.43 3.03
CA MET A 111 16.62 7.22 3.67
C MET A 111 17.14 6.59 4.97
N VAL A 112 16.27 5.92 5.74
CA VAL A 112 16.69 5.18 6.96
C VAL A 112 17.63 4.03 6.60
N ARG A 113 17.34 3.28 5.52
CA ARG A 113 18.20 2.17 5.06
C ARG A 113 19.59 2.62 4.63
N GLU A 114 19.71 3.76 3.96
CA GLU A 114 21.04 4.28 3.60
C GLU A 114 21.82 4.75 4.84
N PHE A 115 21.18 5.52 5.73
CA PHE A 115 21.87 6.01 6.94
C PHE A 115 22.33 4.87 7.85
N ASP A 116 21.51 3.85 8.10
CA ASP A 116 21.91 2.71 8.93
C ASP A 116 22.99 1.85 8.27
N PHE A 117 22.93 1.67 6.95
CA PHE A 117 23.97 0.93 6.22
C PHE A 117 25.34 1.63 6.28
N TRP A 118 25.37 2.95 6.10
CA TRP A 118 26.61 3.72 6.20
C TRP A 118 27.11 3.86 7.64
N VAL A 119 26.22 4.02 8.63
CA VAL A 119 26.58 4.12 10.06
C VAL A 119 27.19 2.81 10.58
N VAL A 120 26.57 1.66 10.28
CA VAL A 120 27.09 0.33 10.71
C VAL A 120 28.41 -0.01 10.00
N ARG A 121 28.59 0.43 8.74
CA ARG A 121 29.79 0.12 7.96
C ARG A 121 30.95 1.11 8.17
N LEU A 122 30.68 2.33 8.64
CA LEU A 122 31.70 3.37 8.88
C LEU A 122 32.02 3.63 10.36
N GLY A 123 31.35 2.97 11.32
CA GLY A 123 31.79 2.95 12.72
C GLY A 123 31.83 4.34 13.38
N PHE A 124 30.80 5.16 13.17
CA PHE A 124 30.49 6.30 14.03
C PHE A 124 29.23 5.88 14.84
N PHE A 125 29.22 5.56 16.13
CA PHE A 125 30.07 5.85 17.29
C PHE A 125 30.03 4.65 18.26
#